data_AF-T1DE44-F1
#
_entry.id   AF-T1DE44-F1
#
_cell.length_a   1.000
_cell.length_b   1.000
_cell.length_c   1.000
_cell.angle_alpha   90.00
_cell.angle_beta   90.00
_cell.angle_gamma   90.00
#
_symmetry.space_group_name_H-M   'P 1'
#
loop_
_entity.id
_entity.type
_entity.pdbx_description
1 polymer ?
#
loop_
_entity_poly.entity_id
_entity_poly.type
_entity_poly.pdbx_seq_one_letter_code
_entity_poly.pdbx_strand_id
1 'polypeptide(L)'
;LTLPWFWLASRVHPEFLWFFFIHEQFDRYTTTLHQRVEPVWYFIPILLAGLFPWTLVALRATGNTLLRSHGRHFSPARFLAIYALFVVVFFSLSGSKLPDYILPAFPALVLLSARQLSLRPGPFPLSPPLLLTLGGAFFGVTALLFRFPTLPESLGWSLGMDPDMISGYQNFSYWIATAAALSLVLGYLAHRQRALPARSLKTVAIGTLLVTQLLLSGSNTLADFQSGVTLAHRLGPRFAAASHLYSVNTYDQTLDFYLQRTVIPVAYQDEMAFGLSLEPQHFIPTLEKFKPLWASDLGALAILPPPLYDVMKNQGFPMHLLFRDAHRVIVART
;
A
#
# COMPACT_ATOMS: atom_id res chain seq x y z
N LEU A 1 14.15 23.91 -15.52
CA LEU A 1 14.52 22.49 -15.32
C LEU A 1 13.38 21.54 -15.72
N THR A 2 12.14 21.73 -15.24
CA THR A 2 11.01 20.81 -15.53
C THR A 2 10.29 21.04 -16.86
N LEU A 3 10.35 22.26 -17.42
CA LEU A 3 9.56 22.67 -18.59
C LEU A 3 9.65 21.76 -19.84
N PRO A 4 10.82 21.20 -20.23
CA PRO A 4 10.94 20.47 -21.51
C PRO A 4 10.00 19.26 -21.64
N TRP A 5 9.84 18.46 -20.59
CA TRP A 5 8.98 17.27 -20.65
C TRP A 5 7.50 17.65 -20.74
N PHE A 6 7.05 18.61 -19.92
CA PHE A 6 5.67 19.11 -19.98
C PHE A 6 5.36 19.70 -21.35
N TRP A 7 6.29 20.46 -21.94
CA TRP A 7 6.10 21.00 -23.28
C TRP A 7 5.98 19.90 -24.34
N LEU A 8 6.85 18.89 -24.32
CA LEU A 8 6.80 17.77 -25.27
C LEU A 8 5.52 16.95 -25.12
N ALA A 9 5.15 16.57 -23.89
CA ALA A 9 3.93 15.81 -23.62
C ALA A 9 2.69 16.55 -24.12
N SER A 10 2.60 17.86 -23.86
CA SER A 10 1.48 18.70 -24.30
C SER A 10 1.42 18.91 -25.81
N ARG A 11 2.58 18.86 -26.49
CA ARG A 11 2.64 18.97 -27.95
C ARG A 11 2.13 17.70 -28.64
N VAL A 12 2.33 16.54 -28.03
CA VAL A 12 1.86 15.25 -28.56
C VAL A 12 0.42 14.98 -28.14
N HIS A 13 0.07 15.31 -26.90
CA HIS A 13 -1.24 15.09 -26.28
C HIS A 13 -1.80 16.43 -25.74
N PRO A 14 -2.58 17.17 -26.55
CA PRO A 14 -3.10 18.49 -26.17
C PRO A 14 -3.91 18.51 -24.86
N GLU A 15 -4.58 17.41 -24.55
CA GLU A 15 -5.39 17.19 -23.35
C GLU A 15 -4.57 16.96 -22.06
N PHE A 16 -3.27 16.69 -22.19
CA PHE A 16 -2.38 16.31 -21.10
C PHE A 16 -2.37 17.34 -19.96
N LEU A 17 -2.24 18.64 -20.25
CA LEU A 17 -2.14 19.66 -19.20
C LEU A 17 -3.43 19.80 -18.39
N TRP A 18 -4.58 19.66 -19.04
CA TRP A 18 -5.85 19.69 -18.32
C TRP A 18 -5.98 18.45 -17.43
N PHE A 19 -5.74 17.26 -17.98
CA PHE A 19 -5.81 16.02 -17.19
C PHE A 19 -4.83 16.05 -16.02
N PHE A 20 -3.57 16.40 -16.27
CA PHE A 20 -2.55 16.45 -15.22
C PHE A 20 -2.86 17.54 -14.20
N PHE A 21 -2.96 18.81 -14.59
CA PHE A 21 -3.09 19.90 -13.61
C PHE A 21 -4.49 19.98 -12.99
N ILE A 22 -5.54 19.90 -13.80
CA ILE A 22 -6.91 20.09 -13.30
C ILE A 22 -7.41 18.81 -12.66
N HIS A 23 -7.47 17.71 -13.42
CA HIS A 23 -8.08 16.47 -12.93
C HIS A 23 -7.22 15.80 -11.83
N GLU A 24 -5.92 15.66 -12.05
CA GLU A 24 -5.03 14.93 -11.12
C GLU A 24 -4.55 15.75 -9.91
N GLN A 25 -4.59 17.08 -9.94
CA GLN A 25 -4.21 17.91 -8.77
C GLN A 25 -5.36 18.72 -8.19
N PHE A 26 -6.00 19.60 -8.95
CA PHE A 26 -7.06 20.44 -8.39
C PHE A 26 -8.29 19.62 -7.99
N ASP A 27 -8.86 18.85 -8.92
CA ASP A 27 -10.06 18.04 -8.65
C ASP A 27 -9.77 16.99 -7.59
N ARG A 28 -8.60 16.32 -7.65
CA ARG A 28 -8.16 15.37 -6.62
C ARG A 28 -8.08 15.97 -5.22
N TYR A 29 -7.68 17.25 -5.10
CA TYR A 29 -7.58 17.94 -3.82
C TYR A 29 -8.91 18.50 -3.32
N THR A 30 -9.71 19.10 -4.20
CA THR A 30 -10.92 19.86 -3.82
C THR A 30 -12.21 19.05 -3.87
N THR A 31 -12.20 17.89 -4.54
CA THR A 31 -13.40 17.04 -4.73
C THR A 31 -13.22 15.65 -4.14
N THR A 32 -14.32 14.89 -4.10
CA THR A 32 -14.36 13.49 -3.66
C THR A 32 -14.39 12.49 -4.82
N LEU A 33 -14.12 12.94 -6.07
CA LEU A 33 -14.26 12.14 -7.28
C LEU A 33 -13.44 10.84 -7.27
N HIS A 34 -12.31 10.83 -6.56
CA HIS A 34 -11.37 9.70 -6.51
C HIS A 34 -11.73 8.62 -5.47
N GLN A 35 -12.92 8.70 -4.85
CA GLN A 35 -13.47 7.69 -3.93
C GLN A 35 -12.60 7.30 -2.72
N ARG A 36 -11.57 8.08 -2.40
CA ARG A 36 -10.68 7.91 -1.24
C ARG A 36 -11.01 8.94 -0.15
N VAL A 37 -12.29 9.02 0.20
CA VAL A 37 -12.80 9.98 1.17
C VAL A 37 -12.54 9.45 2.57
N GLU A 38 -11.69 10.16 3.29
CA GLU A 38 -11.22 9.77 4.61
C GLU A 38 -11.33 10.97 5.57
N PRO A 39 -11.53 10.74 6.88
CA PRO A 39 -11.72 11.81 7.85
C PRO A 39 -10.49 12.71 7.97
N VAL A 40 -10.67 13.94 8.48
CA VAL A 40 -9.57 14.91 8.63
C VAL A 40 -8.42 14.37 9.51
N TRP A 41 -8.75 13.50 10.47
CA TRP A 41 -7.79 12.85 11.36
C TRP A 41 -7.11 11.60 10.77
N TYR A 42 -7.39 11.22 9.52
CA TYR A 42 -6.86 10.02 8.86
C TYR A 42 -5.35 9.83 9.01
N PHE A 43 -4.59 10.93 8.90
CA PHE A 43 -3.12 10.89 9.00
C PHE A 43 -2.57 10.75 10.43
N ILE A 44 -3.38 10.94 11.48
CA ILE A 44 -2.95 10.79 12.86
C ILE A 44 -2.43 9.36 13.14
N PRO A 45 -3.22 8.28 12.97
CA PRO A 45 -2.73 6.93 13.22
C PRO A 45 -1.53 6.57 12.34
N ILE A 46 -1.49 7.03 11.09
CA ILE A 46 -0.41 6.77 10.13
C ILE A 46 0.90 7.43 10.59
N LEU A 47 0.83 8.68 11.04
CA LEU A 47 1.97 9.39 11.60
C LEU A 47 2.48 8.72 12.88
N LEU A 48 1.56 8.29 13.77
CA LEU A 48 1.91 7.61 15.01
C LEU A 48 2.60 6.27 14.74
N ALA A 49 2.09 5.48 13.80
CA ALA A 49 2.63 4.19 13.41
C ALA A 49 3.96 4.33 12.65
N GLY A 50 4.05 5.23 11.67
CA GLY A 50 5.26 5.40 10.87
C GLY A 50 6.44 5.97 11.66
N LEU A 51 6.17 6.75 12.72
CA LEU A 51 7.22 7.27 13.61
C LEU A 51 7.57 6.29 14.74
N PHE A 52 6.83 5.19 14.90
CA PHE A 52 7.08 4.25 15.98
C PHE A 52 8.47 3.60 15.84
N PRO A 53 9.26 3.44 16.93
CA PRO A 53 8.98 3.73 18.33
C PRO A 53 9.39 5.14 18.78
N TRP A 54 9.69 6.05 17.85
CA TRP A 54 10.15 7.42 18.08
C TRP A 54 9.02 8.46 18.20
N THR A 55 7.77 8.03 18.08
CA THR A 55 6.57 8.88 18.03
C THR A 55 6.57 9.96 19.11
N LEU A 56 6.82 9.59 20.37
CA LEU A 56 6.82 10.55 21.49
C LEU A 56 8.01 11.51 21.46
N VAL A 57 9.16 11.07 20.95
CA VAL A 57 10.33 11.93 20.75
C VAL A 57 10.00 12.96 19.67
N ALA A 58 9.43 12.54 18.54
CA ALA A 58 9.07 13.41 17.44
C ALA A 58 8.00 14.44 17.83
N LEU A 59 6.93 14.02 18.52
CA LEU A 59 5.87 14.91 18.98
C LEU A 59 6.40 15.97 19.96
N ARG A 60 7.26 15.55 20.90
CA ARG A 60 7.89 16.49 21.84
C ARG A 60 8.89 17.42 21.16
N ALA A 61 9.67 16.91 20.21
CA ALA A 61 10.66 17.72 19.48
C ALA A 61 9.95 18.83 18.71
N THR A 62 8.87 18.46 18.02
CA THR A 62 8.04 19.36 17.24
C THR A 62 7.32 20.36 18.14
N GLY A 63 6.62 19.90 19.18
CA GLY A 63 5.91 20.77 20.13
C GLY A 63 6.83 21.76 20.84
N ASN A 64 7.97 21.30 21.37
CA ASN A 64 8.96 22.18 22.00
C ASN A 64 9.53 23.20 21.02
N THR A 65 9.66 22.85 19.74
CA THR A 65 10.14 23.76 18.71
C THR A 65 9.08 24.76 18.28
N LEU A 66 7.80 24.39 18.24
CA LEU A 66 6.73 25.33 17.89
C LEU A 66 6.39 26.28 19.03
N LEU A 67 6.42 25.82 20.28
CA LEU A 67 6.06 26.61 21.47
C LEU A 67 7.19 27.52 21.98
N ARG A 68 8.42 27.33 21.53
CA ARG A 68 9.54 28.19 21.92
C ARG A 68 9.43 29.56 21.27
N SER A 69 9.71 30.61 22.05
CA SER A 69 9.96 31.93 21.48
C SER A 69 11.20 31.87 20.59
N HIS A 70 11.07 32.38 19.37
CA HIS A 70 12.16 32.48 18.40
C HIS A 70 12.49 33.94 18.21
N GLY A 71 13.78 34.27 18.16
CA GLY A 71 14.23 35.59 17.72
C GLY A 71 13.87 35.85 16.25
N ARG A 72 14.23 37.05 15.75
CA ARG A 72 13.96 37.45 14.36
C ARG A 72 14.85 36.77 13.31
N HIS A 73 15.80 35.94 13.75
CA HIS A 73 16.69 35.20 12.86
C HIS A 73 16.07 33.89 12.38
N PHE A 74 16.54 33.40 11.24
CA PHE A 74 16.12 32.11 10.70
C PHE A 74 16.45 30.97 11.67
N SER A 75 15.48 30.08 11.88
CA SER A 75 15.62 28.88 12.70
C SER A 75 15.33 27.64 11.86
N PRO A 76 16.36 26.83 11.52
CA PRO A 76 16.16 25.58 10.77
C PRO A 76 15.18 24.63 11.45
N ALA A 77 15.24 24.52 12.78
CA ALA A 77 14.32 23.68 13.55
C ALA A 77 12.86 24.17 13.41
N ARG A 78 12.63 25.48 13.49
CA ARG A 78 11.30 26.06 13.30
C ARG A 78 10.79 25.81 11.88
N PHE A 79 11.64 25.97 10.87
CA PHE A 79 11.29 25.67 9.48
C PHE A 79 10.87 24.21 9.32
N LEU A 80 11.65 23.25 9.84
CA LEU A 80 11.32 21.81 9.77
C LEU A 80 10.00 21.49 10.47
N ALA A 81 9.73 22.09 11.63
CA ALA A 81 8.49 21.87 12.36
C ALA A 81 7.27 22.41 11.61
N ILE A 82 7.39 23.62 11.04
CA ILE A 82 6.34 24.22 10.20
C ILE A 82 6.14 23.40 8.92
N TYR A 83 7.22 22.96 8.27
CA TYR A 83 7.14 22.15 7.07
C TYR A 83 6.41 20.83 7.32
N ALA A 84 6.79 20.09 8.37
CA ALA A 84 6.13 18.85 8.73
C ALA A 84 4.65 19.07 9.06
N LEU A 85 4.33 20.12 9.83
CA LEU A 85 2.95 20.48 10.16
C LEU A 85 2.16 20.86 8.90
N PHE A 86 2.75 21.66 8.01
CA PHE A 86 2.13 22.07 6.76
C PHE A 86 1.79 20.88 5.90
N VAL A 87 2.72 19.94 5.67
CA VAL A 87 2.47 18.73 4.87
C VAL A 87 1.30 17.93 5.45
N VAL A 88 1.30 17.67 6.76
CA VAL A 88 0.24 16.89 7.40
C VAL A 88 -1.10 17.61 7.33
N VAL A 89 -1.15 18.91 7.66
CA VAL A 89 -2.40 19.69 7.63
C VAL A 89 -2.93 19.83 6.21
N PHE A 90 -2.06 20.13 5.24
CA PHE A 90 -2.43 20.30 3.84
C PHE A 90 -3.12 19.04 3.30
N PHE A 91 -2.54 17.86 3.52
CA PHE A 91 -3.13 16.60 3.07
C PHE A 91 -4.33 16.16 3.92
N SER A 92 -4.37 16.48 5.22
CA SER A 92 -5.54 16.25 6.07
C SER A 92 -6.80 16.97 5.56
N LEU A 93 -6.64 18.10 4.87
CA LEU A 93 -7.73 18.86 4.28
C LEU A 93 -8.08 18.44 2.84
N SER A 94 -7.33 17.52 2.22
CA SER A 94 -7.56 17.01 0.86
C SER A 94 -8.83 16.15 0.77
N GLY A 95 -9.59 16.27 -0.32
CA GLY A 95 -10.76 15.46 -0.66
C GLY A 95 -10.44 14.00 -1.00
N SER A 96 -9.19 13.72 -1.39
CA SER A 96 -8.63 12.37 -1.58
C SER A 96 -7.42 12.16 -0.67
N LYS A 97 -7.34 11.03 0.04
CA LYS A 97 -6.21 10.71 0.93
C LYS A 97 -5.62 9.33 0.64
N LEU A 98 -4.29 9.24 0.64
CA LEU A 98 -3.55 7.98 0.68
C LEU A 98 -2.49 8.04 1.78
N PRO A 99 -2.12 6.91 2.42
CA PRO A 99 -1.20 6.90 3.56
C PRO A 99 0.15 7.56 3.30
N ASP A 100 0.68 7.39 2.09
CA ASP A 100 2.01 7.85 1.66
C ASP A 100 2.08 9.36 1.37
N TYR A 101 0.95 10.07 1.30
CA TYR A 101 0.93 11.52 1.04
C TYR A 101 1.71 12.32 2.09
N ILE A 102 1.75 11.87 3.34
CA ILE A 102 2.49 12.55 4.41
C ILE A 102 3.94 12.10 4.54
N LEU A 103 4.41 11.16 3.71
CA LEU A 103 5.80 10.67 3.73
C LEU A 103 6.85 11.80 3.67
N PRO A 104 6.65 12.91 2.92
CA PRO A 104 7.59 14.04 2.92
C PRO A 104 7.78 14.70 4.29
N ALA A 105 6.84 14.57 5.24
CA ALA A 105 6.98 15.14 6.58
C ALA A 105 8.02 14.39 7.44
N PHE A 106 8.27 13.10 7.15
CA PHE A 106 9.07 12.21 8.00
C PHE A 106 10.54 12.65 8.15
N PRO A 107 11.27 13.02 7.07
CA PRO A 107 12.63 13.51 7.21
C PRO A 107 12.75 14.70 8.17
N ALA A 108 11.81 15.65 8.10
CA ALA A 108 11.81 16.81 9.00
C ALA A 108 11.58 16.42 10.46
N LEU A 109 10.64 15.50 10.71
CA LEU A 109 10.34 14.99 12.05
C LEU A 109 11.50 14.18 12.64
N VAL A 110 12.19 13.38 11.81
CA VAL A 110 13.38 12.62 12.22
C VAL A 110 14.54 13.55 12.57
N LEU A 111 14.80 14.57 11.76
CA LEU A 111 15.85 15.57 12.05
C LEU A 111 15.58 16.34 13.35
N LEU A 112 14.33 16.72 13.61
CA LEU A 112 13.93 17.34 14.87
C LEU A 112 14.12 16.41 16.05
N SER A 113 13.74 15.14 15.90
CA SER A 113 13.92 14.10 16.91
C SER A 113 15.40 13.89 17.24
N ALA A 114 16.24 13.73 16.22
CA ALA A 114 17.68 13.55 16.37
C ALA A 114 18.33 14.73 17.10
N ARG A 115 17.98 15.97 16.72
CA ARG A 115 18.45 17.19 17.40
C ARG A 115 18.01 17.22 18.86
N GLN A 116 16.79 16.79 19.18
CA GLN A 116 16.36 16.77 20.58
C GLN A 116 17.13 15.73 21.40
N LEU A 117 17.33 14.54 20.84
CA LEU A 117 18.10 13.47 21.48
C LEU A 117 19.56 13.86 21.72
N SER A 118 20.17 14.60 20.79
CA SER A 118 21.56 15.07 20.94
C SER A 118 21.70 16.16 22.01
N LEU A 119 20.71 17.03 22.18
CA LEU A 119 20.73 18.13 23.15
C LEU A 119 20.31 17.71 24.58
N ARG A 120 19.56 16.62 24.72
CA ARG A 120 19.06 16.13 26.01
C ARG A 120 19.21 14.61 26.10
N PRO A 121 20.42 14.09 26.38
CA PRO A 121 20.66 12.64 26.46
C PRO A 121 20.06 11.94 27.70
N GLY A 122 19.16 12.58 28.45
CA GLY A 122 18.53 12.02 29.65
C GLY A 122 17.35 11.07 29.37
N PRO A 123 16.87 10.33 30.40
CA PRO A 123 15.75 9.40 30.24
C PRO A 123 14.44 10.15 29.93
N PHE A 124 13.82 9.84 28.80
CA PHE A 124 12.46 10.29 28.48
C PHE A 124 11.44 9.50 29.33
N PRO A 125 10.34 10.11 29.80
CA PRO A 125 9.34 9.48 30.66
C PRO A 125 8.62 8.29 30.01
N LEU A 126 8.62 8.21 28.68
CA LEU A 126 8.27 7.03 27.90
C LEU A 126 9.44 6.81 26.93
N SER A 127 10.34 5.92 27.30
CA SER A 127 11.59 5.70 26.56
C SER A 127 11.33 4.84 25.32
N PRO A 128 12.01 5.09 24.17
CA PRO A 128 11.92 4.25 22.97
C PRO A 128 12.08 2.73 23.21
N PRO A 129 12.92 2.26 24.17
CA PRO A 129 12.95 0.84 24.55
C PRO A 129 11.59 0.28 25.00
N LEU A 130 10.82 1.02 25.79
CA LEU A 130 9.49 0.58 26.24
C LEU A 130 8.53 0.48 25.06
N LEU A 131 8.54 1.47 24.17
CA LEU A 131 7.69 1.44 22.98
C LEU A 131 8.06 0.25 22.10
N LEU A 132 9.35 -0.02 21.85
CA LEU A 132 9.77 -1.22 21.13
C LEU A 132 9.27 -2.52 21.77
N THR A 133 9.33 -2.64 23.10
CA THR A 133 8.78 -3.79 23.83
C THR A 133 7.25 -3.91 23.66
N LEU A 134 6.51 -2.81 23.78
CA LEU A 134 5.06 -2.78 23.58
C LEU A 134 4.68 -3.14 22.14
N GLY A 135 5.47 -2.71 21.16
CA GLY A 135 5.34 -3.13 19.76
C GLY A 135 5.55 -4.63 19.59
N GLY A 136 6.55 -5.20 20.28
CA GLY A 136 6.76 -6.64 20.32
C GLY A 136 5.56 -7.40 20.90
N ALA A 137 4.98 -6.90 22.00
CA ALA A 137 3.78 -7.50 22.58
C ALA A 137 2.57 -7.41 21.63
N PHE A 138 2.37 -6.25 20.99
CA PHE A 138 1.32 -6.06 19.98
C PHE A 138 1.47 -7.04 18.82
N PHE A 139 2.66 -7.13 18.21
CA PHE A 139 2.92 -8.09 17.14
C PHE A 139 2.77 -9.54 17.61
N GLY A 140 3.12 -9.85 18.86
CA GLY A 140 2.88 -11.18 19.44
C GLY A 140 1.39 -11.55 19.46
N VAL A 141 0.53 -10.60 19.86
CA VAL A 141 -0.92 -10.79 19.80
C VAL A 141 -1.40 -10.92 18.36
N THR A 142 -0.95 -10.07 17.45
CA THR A 142 -1.31 -10.17 16.02
C THR A 142 -0.90 -11.52 15.42
N ALA A 143 0.29 -12.02 15.72
CA ALA A 143 0.74 -13.32 15.28
C ALA A 143 -0.18 -14.44 15.80
N LEU A 144 -0.61 -14.37 17.06
CA LEU A 144 -1.55 -15.34 17.63
C LEU A 144 -2.90 -15.31 16.90
N LEU A 145 -3.43 -14.11 16.63
CA LEU A 145 -4.70 -13.92 15.92
C LEU A 145 -4.65 -14.44 14.48
N PHE A 146 -3.55 -14.20 13.76
CA PHE A 146 -3.37 -14.70 12.39
C PHE A 146 -3.12 -16.21 12.37
N ARG A 147 -2.47 -16.75 13.41
CA ARG A 147 -2.25 -18.19 13.55
C ARG A 147 -3.53 -18.94 13.85
N PHE A 148 -4.40 -18.35 14.69
CA PHE A 148 -5.67 -18.95 15.13
C PHE A 148 -6.84 -18.00 14.84
N PRO A 149 -7.27 -17.89 13.55
CA PRO A 149 -8.37 -17.02 13.12
C PRO A 149 -9.69 -17.18 13.88
N THR A 150 -9.94 -18.40 14.35
CA THR A 150 -11.19 -18.82 15.01
C THR A 150 -11.22 -18.48 16.51
N LEU A 151 -10.08 -18.08 17.09
CA LEU A 151 -10.01 -17.68 18.51
C LEU A 151 -10.93 -16.47 18.80
N PRO A 152 -10.92 -15.38 18.01
CA PRO A 152 -11.92 -14.32 18.05
C PRO A 152 -13.37 -14.79 18.05
N GLU A 153 -13.71 -15.77 17.21
CA GLU A 153 -15.09 -16.21 17.01
C GLU A 153 -15.65 -16.83 18.29
N SER A 154 -14.82 -17.55 19.05
CA SER A 154 -15.17 -18.08 20.37
C SER A 154 -15.47 -17.00 21.43
N LEU A 155 -15.03 -15.76 21.18
CA LEU A 155 -15.26 -14.59 22.01
C LEU A 155 -16.34 -13.66 21.44
N GLY A 156 -17.04 -14.07 20.38
CA GLY A 156 -18.15 -13.33 19.77
C GLY A 156 -17.75 -12.22 18.80
N TRP A 157 -16.53 -12.24 18.26
CA TRP A 157 -16.05 -11.29 17.26
C TRP A 157 -15.32 -12.00 16.11
N SER A 158 -15.29 -11.43 14.90
CA SER A 158 -14.57 -12.01 13.76
C SER A 158 -13.53 -11.03 13.21
N LEU A 159 -12.42 -11.57 12.69
CA LEU A 159 -11.38 -10.76 12.03
C LEU A 159 -11.78 -10.28 10.63
N GLY A 160 -12.88 -10.82 10.07
CA GLY A 160 -13.32 -10.51 8.71
C GLY A 160 -12.32 -10.92 7.63
N MET A 161 -11.50 -11.95 7.88
CA MET A 161 -10.52 -12.41 6.91
C MET A 161 -11.20 -13.16 5.77
N ASP A 162 -10.75 -12.89 4.55
CA ASP A 162 -11.11 -13.69 3.38
C ASP A 162 -10.69 -15.15 3.63
N PRO A 163 -11.63 -16.12 3.56
CA PRO A 163 -11.33 -17.55 3.77
C PRO A 163 -10.15 -18.05 2.95
N ASP A 164 -10.00 -17.54 1.72
CA ASP A 164 -8.97 -18.01 0.81
C ASP A 164 -7.57 -17.49 1.21
N MET A 165 -7.50 -16.34 1.89
CA MET A 165 -6.25 -15.76 2.39
C MET A 165 -5.80 -16.32 3.74
N ILE A 166 -6.61 -17.13 4.44
CA ILE A 166 -6.31 -17.63 5.79
C ILE A 166 -4.94 -18.33 5.83
N SER A 167 -4.66 -19.19 4.84
CA SER A 167 -3.37 -19.90 4.77
C SER A 167 -2.18 -18.95 4.62
N GLY A 168 -2.33 -17.88 3.84
CA GLY A 168 -1.34 -16.82 3.68
C GLY A 168 -1.08 -16.08 5.00
N TYR A 169 -2.12 -15.72 5.74
CA TYR A 169 -2.01 -15.07 7.04
C TYR A 169 -1.39 -15.99 8.11
N GLN A 170 -1.72 -17.28 8.09
CA GLN A 170 -1.10 -18.27 8.98
C GLN A 170 0.40 -18.41 8.70
N ASN A 171 0.83 -18.40 7.44
CA ASN A 171 2.23 -18.40 7.07
C ASN A 171 2.93 -17.08 7.49
N PHE A 172 2.25 -15.95 7.29
CA PHE A 172 2.77 -14.65 7.71
C PHE A 172 2.95 -14.57 9.24
N SER A 173 2.07 -15.25 10.00
CA SER A 173 2.11 -15.25 11.47
C SER A 173 3.46 -15.68 12.06
N TYR A 174 4.20 -16.58 11.38
CA TYR A 174 5.53 -16.99 11.82
C TYR A 174 6.53 -15.84 11.77
N TRP A 175 6.51 -15.05 10.69
CA TRP A 175 7.34 -13.86 10.55
C TRP A 175 6.97 -12.78 11.58
N ILE A 176 5.67 -12.57 11.81
CA ILE A 176 5.20 -11.64 12.84
C ILE A 176 5.65 -12.10 14.23
N ALA A 177 5.57 -13.40 14.53
CA ALA A 177 6.04 -13.96 15.80
C ALA A 177 7.56 -13.82 15.99
N THR A 178 8.35 -14.05 14.94
CA THR A 178 9.81 -13.83 14.96
C THR A 178 10.13 -12.35 15.19
N ALA A 179 9.44 -11.44 14.49
CA ALA A 179 9.58 -10.00 14.67
C ALA A 179 9.18 -9.57 16.10
N ALA A 180 8.11 -10.14 16.64
CA ALA A 180 7.66 -9.92 18.02
C ALA A 180 8.72 -10.34 19.05
N ALA A 181 9.23 -11.56 18.94
CA ALA A 181 10.27 -12.09 19.84
C ALA A 181 11.55 -11.23 19.77
N LEU A 182 11.99 -10.87 18.57
CA LEU A 182 13.15 -9.99 18.38
C LEU A 182 12.91 -8.61 19.01
N SER A 183 11.74 -8.02 18.81
CA SER A 183 11.36 -6.72 19.38
C SER A 183 11.36 -6.75 20.91
N LEU A 184 10.86 -7.83 21.53
CA LEU A 184 10.89 -8.01 22.99
C LEU A 184 12.32 -8.14 23.52
N VAL A 185 13.16 -8.95 22.87
CA VAL A 185 14.57 -9.14 23.27
C VAL A 185 15.36 -7.83 23.14
N LEU A 186 15.21 -7.11 22.03
CA LEU A 186 15.93 -5.86 21.79
C LEU A 186 15.38 -4.71 22.65
N GLY A 187 14.07 -4.67 22.90
CA GLY A 187 13.46 -3.75 23.85
C GLY A 187 13.98 -3.96 25.27
N TYR A 188 14.06 -5.21 25.73
CA TYR A 188 14.67 -5.59 27.01
C TYR A 188 16.15 -5.21 27.09
N LEU A 189 16.93 -5.53 26.06
CA LEU A 189 18.36 -5.20 26.00
C LEU A 189 18.57 -3.68 26.01
N ALA A 190 17.79 -2.93 25.24
CA ALA A 190 17.87 -1.48 25.21
C ALA A 190 17.47 -0.87 26.57
N HIS A 191 16.51 -1.47 27.27
CA HIS A 191 16.14 -1.07 28.64
C HIS A 191 17.27 -1.34 29.65
N ARG A 192 17.92 -2.52 29.58
CA ARG A 192 19.11 -2.83 30.40
C ARG A 192 20.24 -1.83 30.17
N GLN A 193 20.37 -1.33 28.94
CA GLN A 193 21.36 -0.33 28.55
C GLN A 193 20.94 1.11 28.83
N ARG A 194 19.82 1.39 29.52
CA ARG A 194 19.29 2.76 29.72
C ARG A 194 20.27 3.72 30.41
N ALA A 195 21.24 3.21 31.17
CA ALA A 195 22.31 4.00 31.78
C ALA A 195 23.35 4.51 30.77
N LEU A 196 23.36 3.95 29.55
CA LEU A 196 24.21 4.33 28.42
C LEU A 196 23.31 4.74 27.24
N PRO A 197 22.73 5.96 27.25
CA PRO A 197 21.69 6.38 26.30
C PRO A 197 22.06 6.17 24.83
N ALA A 198 23.31 6.45 24.44
CA ALA A 198 23.77 6.24 23.08
C ALA A 198 23.74 4.76 22.63
N ARG A 199 24.07 3.82 23.53
CA ARG A 199 24.00 2.38 23.24
C ARG A 199 22.55 1.91 23.16
N SER A 200 21.73 2.30 24.14
CA SER A 200 20.29 2.01 24.18
C SER A 200 19.57 2.48 22.91
N LEU A 201 19.83 3.72 22.46
CA LEU A 201 19.24 4.27 21.24
C LEU A 201 19.69 3.51 19.98
N LYS A 202 20.95 3.10 19.89
CA LYS A 202 21.44 2.25 18.78
C LYS A 202 20.72 0.90 18.76
N THR A 203 20.55 0.26 19.91
CA THR A 203 19.80 -1.01 20.00
C THR A 203 18.36 -0.84 19.57
N VAL A 204 17.68 0.25 19.97
CA VAL A 204 16.32 0.54 19.49
C VAL A 204 16.31 0.76 17.98
N ALA A 205 17.20 1.59 17.44
CA ALA A 205 17.24 1.91 16.01
C ALA A 205 17.48 0.67 15.14
N ILE A 206 18.49 -0.14 15.48
CA ILE A 206 18.78 -1.40 14.79
C ILE A 206 17.62 -2.37 14.96
N GLY A 207 17.05 -2.47 16.17
CA GLY A 207 15.94 -3.36 16.43
C GLY A 207 14.69 -3.02 15.64
N THR A 208 14.30 -1.75 15.60
CA THR A 208 13.19 -1.28 14.76
C THR A 208 13.45 -1.60 13.30
N LEU A 209 14.66 -1.33 12.78
CA LEU A 209 15.00 -1.65 11.40
C LEU A 209 14.84 -3.15 11.10
N LEU A 210 15.41 -4.03 11.94
CA LEU A 210 15.33 -5.48 11.74
C LEU A 210 13.89 -5.99 11.84
N VAL A 211 13.12 -5.51 12.82
CA VAL A 211 11.70 -5.86 12.99
C VAL A 211 10.90 -5.44 11.75
N THR A 212 11.07 -4.21 11.26
CA THR A 212 10.41 -3.74 10.04
C THR A 212 10.80 -4.58 8.82
N GLN A 213 12.09 -4.90 8.65
CA GLN A 213 12.56 -5.74 7.54
C GLN A 213 11.99 -7.17 7.59
N LEU A 214 11.88 -7.76 8.79
CA LEU A 214 11.23 -9.06 8.96
C LEU A 214 9.76 -9.03 8.58
N LEU A 215 9.02 -7.98 8.97
CA LEU A 215 7.61 -7.83 8.62
C LEU A 215 7.41 -7.61 7.11
N LEU A 216 8.24 -6.76 6.48
CA LEU A 216 8.19 -6.52 5.03
C LEU A 216 8.60 -7.76 4.22
N SER A 217 9.61 -8.50 4.68
CA SER A 217 10.01 -9.76 4.01
C SER A 217 8.94 -10.83 4.20
N GLY A 218 8.37 -10.91 5.40
CA GLY A 218 7.31 -11.86 5.75
C GLY A 218 6.02 -11.63 4.97
N SER A 219 5.67 -10.39 4.62
CA SER A 219 4.46 -10.13 3.83
C SER A 219 4.50 -10.75 2.44
N ASN A 220 5.68 -11.17 1.95
CA ASN A 220 5.81 -11.93 0.71
C ASN A 220 5.10 -13.30 0.76
N THR A 221 4.75 -13.83 1.94
CA THR A 221 3.89 -15.02 2.04
C THR A 221 2.47 -14.78 1.51
N LEU A 222 2.08 -13.51 1.31
CA LEU A 222 0.81 -13.10 0.71
C LEU A 222 0.93 -12.84 -0.80
N ALA A 223 2.12 -13.00 -1.40
CA ALA A 223 2.39 -12.63 -2.79
C ALA A 223 1.52 -13.40 -3.79
N ASP A 224 1.19 -14.66 -3.52
CA ASP A 224 0.31 -15.46 -4.39
C ASP A 224 -1.11 -14.90 -4.49
N PHE A 225 -1.58 -14.22 -3.45
CA PHE A 225 -2.92 -13.61 -3.41
C PHE A 225 -2.89 -12.20 -3.99
N GLN A 226 -1.81 -11.46 -3.75
CA GLN A 226 -1.68 -10.06 -4.14
C GLN A 226 -1.06 -9.85 -5.52
N SER A 227 -0.49 -10.88 -6.15
CA SER A 227 0.17 -10.77 -7.45
C SER A 227 -0.19 -11.92 -8.41
N GLY A 228 0.03 -11.71 -9.70
CA GLY A 228 -0.12 -12.71 -10.77
C GLY A 228 1.08 -13.63 -10.96
N VAL A 229 2.10 -13.59 -10.09
CA VAL A 229 3.38 -14.29 -10.31
C VAL A 229 3.22 -15.79 -10.49
N THR A 230 2.47 -16.45 -9.60
CA THR A 230 2.25 -17.90 -9.65
C THR A 230 1.40 -18.29 -10.86
N LEU A 231 0.44 -17.43 -11.23
CA LEU A 231 -0.37 -17.64 -12.43
C LEU A 231 0.47 -17.54 -13.70
N ALA A 232 1.33 -16.52 -13.80
CA ALA A 232 2.26 -16.33 -14.90
C ALA A 232 3.26 -17.50 -15.01
N HIS A 233 3.77 -18.03 -13.89
CA HIS A 233 4.64 -19.21 -13.93
C HIS A 233 3.92 -20.48 -14.37
N ARG A 234 2.68 -20.71 -13.91
CA ARG A 234 1.92 -21.94 -14.22
C ARG A 234 1.36 -21.96 -15.63
N LEU A 235 0.84 -20.83 -16.11
CA LEU A 235 0.15 -20.72 -17.39
C LEU A 235 0.93 -19.91 -18.43
N GLY A 236 2.13 -19.44 -18.12
CA GLY A 236 2.97 -18.60 -18.99
C GLY A 236 3.04 -19.08 -20.44
N PRO A 237 3.33 -20.36 -20.72
CA PRO A 237 3.33 -20.87 -22.10
C PRO A 237 1.98 -20.75 -22.80
N ARG A 238 0.86 -20.92 -22.09
CA ARG A 238 -0.49 -20.74 -22.65
C ARG A 238 -0.80 -19.26 -22.88
N PHE A 239 -0.44 -18.39 -21.94
CA PHE A 239 -0.55 -16.95 -22.11
C PHE A 239 0.31 -16.43 -23.27
N ALA A 240 1.51 -16.98 -23.47
CA ALA A 240 2.39 -16.63 -24.58
C ALA A 240 1.83 -17.09 -25.93
N ALA A 241 1.22 -18.29 -25.98
CA ALA A 241 0.63 -18.84 -27.20
C ALA A 241 -0.76 -18.27 -27.53
N ALA A 242 -1.39 -17.54 -26.61
CA ALA A 242 -2.74 -17.02 -26.81
C ALA A 242 -2.76 -15.97 -27.94
N SER A 243 -3.80 -16.01 -28.79
CA SER A 243 -4.02 -14.98 -29.83
C SER A 243 -4.15 -13.61 -29.18
N HIS A 244 -5.13 -13.48 -28.28
CA HIS A 244 -5.38 -12.30 -27.46
C HIS A 244 -5.59 -12.67 -25.99
N LEU A 245 -5.30 -11.70 -25.12
CA LEU A 245 -5.55 -11.78 -23.69
C LEU A 245 -6.60 -10.74 -23.33
N TYR A 246 -7.73 -11.18 -22.81
CA TYR A 246 -8.82 -10.30 -22.38
C TYR A 246 -8.88 -10.20 -20.87
N SER A 247 -9.01 -9.00 -20.32
CA SER A 247 -9.27 -8.78 -18.90
C SER A 247 -10.70 -8.29 -18.72
N VAL A 248 -11.59 -9.17 -18.24
CA VAL A 248 -13.03 -8.95 -18.33
C VAL A 248 -13.61 -8.57 -16.96
N ASN A 249 -14.14 -7.35 -16.88
CA ASN A 249 -14.69 -6.74 -15.67
C ASN A 249 -13.70 -6.76 -14.48
N THR A 250 -12.41 -6.74 -14.78
CA THR A 250 -11.31 -6.75 -13.82
C THR A 250 -10.06 -6.22 -14.49
N TYR A 251 -9.08 -5.79 -13.70
CA TYR A 251 -7.74 -5.48 -14.16
C TYR A 251 -6.72 -5.86 -13.08
N ASP A 252 -5.76 -6.70 -13.44
CA ASP A 252 -4.69 -7.13 -12.54
C ASP A 252 -3.44 -6.29 -12.82
N GLN A 253 -3.13 -5.37 -11.91
CA GLN A 253 -1.99 -4.45 -12.05
C GLN A 253 -0.61 -5.13 -12.06
N THR A 254 -0.53 -6.44 -11.80
CA THR A 254 0.73 -7.18 -11.70
C THR A 254 0.91 -8.21 -12.81
N LEU A 255 -0.17 -8.78 -13.32
CA LEU A 255 -0.10 -9.92 -14.23
C LEU A 255 0.51 -9.55 -15.59
N ASP A 256 0.13 -8.40 -16.16
CA ASP A 256 0.65 -7.90 -17.43
C ASP A 256 2.19 -7.79 -17.40
N PHE A 257 2.74 -7.34 -16.26
CA PHE A 257 4.18 -7.25 -16.04
C PHE A 257 4.86 -8.62 -16.08
N TYR A 258 4.33 -9.62 -15.36
CA TYR A 258 4.91 -10.97 -15.34
C TYR A 258 4.72 -11.72 -16.66
N LEU A 259 3.63 -11.46 -17.38
CA LEU A 259 3.38 -12.03 -18.70
C LEU A 259 4.18 -11.35 -19.81
N GLN A 260 4.69 -10.13 -19.57
CA GLN A 260 5.27 -9.26 -20.59
C GLN A 260 4.37 -9.09 -21.81
N ARG A 261 3.05 -9.03 -21.57
CA ARG A 261 2.01 -8.86 -22.59
C ARG A 261 0.94 -7.93 -22.07
N THR A 262 0.42 -7.11 -22.96
CA THR A 262 -0.77 -6.29 -22.70
C THR A 262 -2.04 -7.12 -22.76
N VAL A 263 -3.02 -6.78 -21.94
CA VAL A 263 -4.38 -7.31 -22.02
C VAL A 263 -5.32 -6.30 -22.68
N ILE A 264 -6.39 -6.80 -23.28
CA ILE A 264 -7.49 -6.01 -23.81
C ILE A 264 -8.55 -5.91 -22.70
N PRO A 265 -8.78 -4.72 -22.12
CA PRO A 265 -9.83 -4.53 -21.14
C PRO A 265 -11.21 -4.73 -21.79
N VAL A 266 -12.09 -5.44 -21.08
CA VAL A 266 -13.47 -5.71 -21.49
C VAL A 266 -14.38 -5.33 -20.34
N ALA A 267 -15.31 -4.40 -20.58
CA ALA A 267 -16.26 -3.90 -19.58
C ALA A 267 -15.59 -3.39 -18.28
N TYR A 268 -14.33 -2.96 -18.36
CA TYR A 268 -13.55 -2.37 -17.27
C TYR A 268 -12.80 -1.14 -17.78
N GLN A 269 -12.87 -0.03 -17.04
CA GLN A 269 -12.18 1.22 -17.42
C GLN A 269 -11.38 1.77 -16.25
N ASP A 270 -12.04 2.04 -15.11
CA ASP A 270 -11.43 2.54 -13.87
C ASP A 270 -10.40 3.66 -14.13
N GLU A 271 -9.16 3.52 -13.65
CA GLU A 271 -8.07 4.48 -13.85
C GLU A 271 -7.67 4.69 -15.33
N MET A 272 -8.03 3.77 -16.22
CA MET A 272 -7.77 3.88 -17.67
C MET A 272 -8.89 4.63 -18.41
N ALA A 273 -9.99 5.01 -17.76
CA ALA A 273 -11.17 5.58 -18.41
C ALA A 273 -10.85 6.80 -19.29
N PHE A 274 -9.99 7.70 -18.84
CA PHE A 274 -9.59 8.87 -19.61
C PHE A 274 -8.85 8.46 -20.91
N GLY A 275 -7.83 7.60 -20.80
CA GLY A 275 -7.09 7.11 -21.97
C GLY A 275 -7.98 6.36 -22.95
N LEU A 276 -8.86 5.49 -22.44
CA LEU A 276 -9.81 4.72 -23.27
C LEU A 276 -10.88 5.60 -23.94
N SER A 277 -11.19 6.78 -23.38
CA SER A 277 -12.08 7.75 -24.03
C SER A 277 -11.45 8.41 -25.26
N LEU A 278 -10.12 8.53 -25.27
CA LEU A 278 -9.34 9.08 -26.38
C LEU A 278 -9.04 8.01 -27.44
N GLU A 279 -8.79 6.78 -27.00
CA GLU A 279 -8.44 5.63 -27.85
C GLU A 279 -9.38 4.43 -27.66
N PRO A 280 -10.67 4.56 -28.06
CA PRO A 280 -11.69 3.53 -27.81
C PRO A 280 -11.42 2.21 -28.53
N GLN A 281 -10.51 2.16 -29.51
CA GLN A 281 -10.10 0.94 -30.20
C GLN A 281 -9.37 -0.07 -29.30
N HIS A 282 -8.84 0.37 -28.15
CA HIS A 282 -8.11 -0.50 -27.21
C HIS A 282 -8.99 -1.14 -26.13
N PHE A 283 -10.32 -1.01 -26.25
CA PHE A 283 -11.27 -1.42 -25.22
C PHE A 283 -12.57 -1.97 -25.80
N ILE A 284 -13.12 -2.99 -25.14
CA ILE A 284 -14.44 -3.55 -25.48
C ILE A 284 -15.44 -3.14 -24.40
N PRO A 285 -16.45 -2.29 -24.69
CA PRO A 285 -17.20 -1.62 -23.64
C PRO A 285 -18.20 -2.46 -22.88
N THR A 286 -18.68 -3.56 -23.46
CA THR A 286 -19.71 -4.40 -22.84
C THR A 286 -19.47 -5.88 -23.13
N LEU A 287 -19.99 -6.74 -22.25
CA LEU A 287 -20.00 -8.19 -22.47
C LEU A 287 -20.77 -8.57 -23.75
N GLU A 288 -21.80 -7.81 -24.10
CA GLU A 288 -22.59 -8.03 -25.32
C GLU A 288 -21.75 -7.86 -26.58
N LYS A 289 -20.90 -6.82 -26.64
CA LYS A 289 -19.97 -6.62 -27.75
C LYS A 289 -18.80 -7.60 -27.71
N PHE A 290 -18.41 -8.04 -26.53
CA PHE A 290 -17.35 -9.03 -26.36
C PHE A 290 -17.76 -10.43 -26.86
N LYS A 291 -19.00 -10.85 -26.60
CA LYS A 291 -19.48 -12.20 -26.94
C LYS A 291 -19.20 -12.65 -28.38
N PRO A 292 -19.53 -11.87 -29.43
CA PRO A 292 -19.22 -12.28 -30.80
C PRO A 292 -17.72 -12.30 -31.10
N LEU A 293 -16.92 -11.39 -30.52
CA LEU A 293 -15.47 -11.35 -30.67
C LEU A 293 -14.81 -12.59 -30.02
N TRP A 294 -15.23 -12.91 -28.79
CA TRP A 294 -14.78 -14.10 -28.09
C TRP A 294 -15.15 -15.38 -28.84
N ALA A 295 -16.34 -15.44 -29.43
CA ALA A 295 -16.78 -16.63 -30.16
C ALA A 295 -15.90 -16.94 -31.39
N SER A 296 -15.38 -15.91 -32.06
CA SER A 296 -14.53 -16.05 -33.26
C SER A 296 -13.03 -16.14 -32.99
N ASP A 297 -12.56 -15.65 -31.83
CA ASP A 297 -11.13 -15.58 -31.48
C ASP A 297 -10.60 -16.90 -30.89
N LEU A 298 -10.41 -17.90 -31.75
CA LEU A 298 -9.85 -19.19 -31.37
C LEU A 298 -8.41 -19.04 -30.85
N GLY A 299 -8.12 -19.65 -29.70
CA GLY A 299 -6.84 -19.54 -29.02
C GLY A 299 -6.73 -18.37 -28.05
N ALA A 300 -7.78 -17.54 -27.90
CA ALA A 300 -7.78 -16.46 -26.92
C ALA A 300 -7.94 -16.96 -25.49
N LEU A 301 -7.41 -16.18 -24.55
CA LEU A 301 -7.62 -16.38 -23.12
C LEU A 301 -8.33 -15.17 -22.50
N ALA A 302 -9.15 -15.41 -21.50
CA ALA A 302 -9.78 -14.36 -20.71
C ALA A 302 -9.55 -14.55 -19.21
N ILE A 303 -9.26 -13.45 -18.53
CA ILE A 303 -9.12 -13.33 -17.08
C ILE A 303 -10.42 -12.73 -16.56
N LEU A 304 -11.09 -13.43 -15.66
CA LEU A 304 -12.40 -13.08 -15.12
C LEU A 304 -12.36 -13.08 -13.58
N PRO A 305 -13.15 -12.25 -12.89
CA PRO A 305 -13.44 -12.50 -11.48
C PRO A 305 -14.36 -13.74 -11.33
N PRO A 306 -14.23 -14.56 -10.26
CA PRO A 306 -14.96 -15.81 -10.12
C PRO A 306 -16.49 -15.71 -10.25
N PRO A 307 -17.18 -14.68 -9.72
CA PRO A 307 -18.62 -14.55 -9.91
C PRO A 307 -19.04 -14.37 -11.38
N LEU A 308 -18.18 -13.75 -12.20
CA LEU A 308 -18.49 -13.50 -13.61
C LEU A 308 -18.43 -14.77 -14.46
N TYR A 309 -17.64 -15.76 -14.06
CA TYR A 309 -17.53 -17.02 -14.79
C TYR A 309 -18.90 -17.70 -14.95
N ASP A 310 -19.67 -17.80 -13.86
CA ASP A 310 -20.98 -18.46 -13.89
C ASP A 310 -22.00 -17.64 -14.70
N VAL A 311 -21.92 -16.30 -14.65
CA VAL A 311 -22.74 -15.40 -15.48
C VAL A 311 -22.45 -15.62 -16.96
N MET A 312 -21.19 -15.59 -17.38
CA MET A 312 -20.80 -15.79 -18.78
C MET A 312 -21.15 -17.21 -19.27
N LYS A 313 -20.98 -18.23 -18.42
CA LYS A 313 -21.39 -19.60 -18.73
C LYS A 313 -22.90 -19.68 -18.99
N ASN A 314 -23.72 -19.07 -18.13
CA ASN A 314 -25.18 -19.02 -18.29
C ASN A 314 -25.62 -18.20 -19.50
N GLN A 315 -24.84 -17.18 -19.89
CA GLN A 315 -25.05 -16.41 -21.11
C GLN A 315 -24.58 -17.14 -22.38
N GLY A 316 -24.04 -18.37 -22.27
CA GLY A 316 -23.66 -19.20 -23.41
C GLY A 316 -22.36 -18.78 -24.09
N PHE A 317 -21.39 -18.25 -23.34
CA PHE A 317 -20.05 -18.04 -23.87
C PHE A 317 -19.33 -19.40 -24.05
N PRO A 318 -18.76 -19.70 -25.24
CA PRO A 318 -17.99 -20.93 -25.45
C PRO A 318 -16.63 -20.81 -24.75
N MET A 319 -16.48 -21.48 -23.61
CA MET A 319 -15.30 -21.31 -22.75
C MET A 319 -14.88 -22.64 -22.12
N HIS A 320 -13.57 -22.91 -22.14
CA HIS A 320 -12.95 -24.01 -21.40
C HIS A 320 -12.21 -23.46 -20.18
N LEU A 321 -12.54 -23.93 -18.99
CA LEU A 321 -11.86 -23.53 -17.75
C LEU A 321 -10.41 -24.05 -17.75
N LEU A 322 -9.43 -23.15 -17.62
CA LEU A 322 -8.03 -23.54 -17.48
C LEU A 322 -7.56 -23.50 -16.03
N PHE A 323 -8.04 -22.51 -15.27
CA PHE A 323 -7.60 -22.26 -13.91
C PHE A 323 -8.66 -21.47 -13.15
N ARG A 324 -8.76 -21.71 -11.84
CA ARG A 324 -9.63 -20.99 -10.92
C ARG A 324 -8.95 -20.91 -9.56
N ASP A 325 -8.93 -19.71 -9.00
CA ASP A 325 -8.62 -19.45 -7.60
C ASP A 325 -9.71 -18.56 -6.98
N ALA A 326 -9.42 -18.06 -5.79
CA ALA A 326 -10.25 -17.18 -4.98
C ALA A 326 -10.64 -15.85 -5.66
N HIS A 327 -9.75 -15.33 -6.50
CA HIS A 327 -9.81 -13.95 -7.01
C HIS A 327 -9.97 -13.91 -8.52
N ARG A 328 -9.62 -14.99 -9.22
CA ARG A 328 -9.45 -15.04 -10.68
C ARG A 328 -9.88 -16.38 -11.25
N VAL A 329 -10.42 -16.32 -12.46
CA VAL A 329 -10.74 -17.46 -13.31
C VAL A 329 -10.12 -17.22 -14.67
N ILE A 330 -9.37 -18.20 -15.18
CA ILE A 330 -8.81 -18.17 -16.53
C ILE A 330 -9.55 -19.17 -17.39
N VAL A 331 -10.09 -18.66 -18.50
CA VAL A 331 -10.78 -19.47 -19.51
C VAL A 331 -10.09 -19.35 -20.86
N ALA A 332 -10.19 -20.41 -21.66
CA ALA A 332 -9.73 -20.44 -23.03
C ALA A 332 -10.89 -20.53 -24.01
N ARG A 333 -10.72 -19.88 -25.16
CA ARG A 333 -11.51 -20.15 -26.36
C ARG A 333 -10.78 -21.19 -27.19
N THR A 334 -11.31 -22.42 -27.21
CA THR A 334 -10.78 -23.54 -28.01
C THR A 334 -11.61 -23.85 -29.23
#